data_AF-A0A3S4TGQ1-F1
#
_entry.id   AF-A0A3S4TGQ1-F1
#
_cell.length_a   1.000
_cell.length_b   1.000
_cell.length_c   1.000
_cell.angle_alpha   90.00
_cell.angle_beta   90.00
_cell.angle_gamma   90.00
#
_symmetry.space_group_name_H-M   'P 1'
#
loop_
_entity.id
_entity.type
_entity.pdbx_description
1 polymer ?
#
loop_
_entity_poly.entity_id
_entity_poly.type
_entity_poly.pdbx_seq_one_letter_code
_entity_poly.pdbx_strand_id
1 'polypeptide(L)'
;GNTLDKDTGVDWDHIFYLPRWTNGTMYAAGSFVWYSNQLYYTATGGTSNDADDTNGLKLPDDTGITDWTAVDSTWLAKDYASGDIVTYEGIYYQALADVGSTDAKPGEDNGTKWQSLRQGAFEKIDVTDACSGVEATGTKYTRTDAMCLTLEEAVIPKKVTSFAARGNFLNWVMASKFDVEKKILTGGKFNYDEKVMVAEHRGCSGSRFLKQVKLDSGKFLSLGVRGSKYSADDPLMWDRIDTKDDTARLEILAVTDAGFKPSAECQEMIDTITTKEQSGANWSSAITACLDTFPNHDDAITHQRPMLNHSLQFCSKVDTDNLRDVSVIENECGDLYRGIQTANPAQPPYDPSELEPEFGAYICFGIYDAAVSPEERAGYVGRCWEPASGQFKTCEPKPASLENACTGDPCAYTGTDGNLYLNETPVNGSVRYNYKCTDLGQNANQRDEFGCKKQNGDVAGSRNYWERQYMWYFESIGSYIGTCTEGQVADGVTPADWENAADTAAVEECIIQASIDYCNDTSVPEVIDPSDQAGNTTTTWNIPGVLTDSQILVQLGGNYPLSVMKGYIEEPDRPEGIIQSVARDLRLGLMTFN
;
A
#
# COMPACT_ATOMS: atom_id res chain seq x y z
N GLY A 1 0.90 -13.17 -14.43
CA GLY A 1 -0.07 -12.14 -13.97
C GLY A 1 0.19 -10.84 -14.69
N ASN A 2 -0.78 -9.91 -14.70
CA ASN A 2 -0.59 -8.57 -15.30
C ASN A 2 0.16 -7.60 -14.35
N THR A 3 0.35 -8.00 -13.09
CA THR A 3 1.18 -7.33 -12.09
C THR A 3 1.93 -8.39 -11.28
N LEU A 4 2.97 -7.99 -10.54
CA LEU A 4 3.83 -8.90 -9.77
C LEU A 4 3.01 -9.70 -8.73
N ASP A 5 2.12 -9.00 -8.02
CA ASP A 5 1.16 -9.53 -7.03
C ASP A 5 0.09 -10.46 -7.64
N LYS A 6 -0.12 -10.39 -8.96
CA LYS A 6 -1.10 -11.22 -9.69
C LYS A 6 -0.41 -12.31 -10.51
N ASP A 7 0.91 -12.44 -10.40
CA ASP A 7 1.68 -13.41 -11.14
C ASP A 7 1.81 -14.73 -10.40
N THR A 8 0.93 -15.67 -10.75
CA THR A 8 0.93 -17.03 -10.21
C THR A 8 1.83 -17.99 -10.98
N GLY A 9 2.55 -17.51 -12.02
CA GLY A 9 3.38 -18.34 -12.89
C GLY A 9 4.82 -18.55 -12.42
N VAL A 10 5.30 -17.69 -11.52
CA VAL A 10 6.62 -17.76 -10.89
C VAL A 10 6.51 -17.21 -9.47
N ASP A 11 7.30 -17.75 -8.54
CA ASP A 11 7.39 -17.20 -7.18
C ASP A 11 8.28 -15.95 -7.22
N TRP A 12 7.72 -14.82 -6.82
CA TRP A 12 8.43 -13.55 -6.68
C TRP A 12 8.81 -13.34 -5.22
N ASP A 13 10.11 -13.30 -4.92
CA ASP A 13 10.60 -12.94 -3.60
C ASP A 13 10.93 -11.44 -3.54
N HIS A 14 10.41 -10.75 -2.53
CA HIS A 14 10.87 -9.41 -2.19
C HIS A 14 12.35 -9.48 -1.80
N ILE A 15 13.22 -8.85 -2.60
CA ILE A 15 14.66 -8.78 -2.33
C ILE A 15 14.93 -8.07 -1.00
N PHE A 16 14.04 -7.16 -0.57
CA PHE A 16 14.10 -6.49 0.72
C PHE A 16 12.71 -5.92 1.08
N TYR A 17 12.18 -6.25 2.26
CA TYR A 17 10.92 -5.73 2.79
C TYR A 17 11.05 -5.58 4.32
N LEU A 18 10.53 -4.48 4.86
CA LEU A 18 10.52 -4.22 6.31
C LEU A 18 9.07 -4.34 6.80
N PRO A 19 8.72 -5.40 7.55
CA PRO A 19 7.35 -5.60 8.03
C PRO A 19 7.00 -4.60 9.12
N ARG A 20 5.70 -4.35 9.31
CA ARG A 20 5.19 -3.74 10.55
C ARG A 20 5.24 -4.76 11.69
N TRP A 21 5.35 -4.28 12.93
CA TRP A 21 5.27 -5.13 14.12
C TRP A 21 3.85 -5.67 14.27
N THR A 22 3.75 -6.94 14.64
CA THR A 22 2.50 -7.68 14.80
C THR A 22 2.65 -8.54 16.06
N ASN A 23 1.66 -8.51 16.96
CA ASN A 23 1.66 -9.35 18.15
C ASN A 23 1.49 -10.84 17.79
N GLY A 24 1.98 -11.76 18.63
CA GLY A 24 1.88 -13.20 18.41
C GLY A 24 2.71 -13.74 17.24
N THR A 25 3.57 -12.90 16.65
CA THR A 25 4.36 -13.22 15.46
C THR A 25 5.76 -13.68 15.86
N MET A 26 6.27 -14.71 15.18
CA MET A 26 7.63 -15.18 15.40
C MET A 26 8.61 -14.35 14.56
N TYR A 27 9.55 -13.68 15.23
CA TYR A 27 10.65 -12.92 14.64
C TYR A 27 11.96 -13.68 14.84
N ALA A 28 12.74 -13.80 13.77
CA ALA A 28 14.07 -14.39 13.84
C ALA A 28 15.05 -13.45 14.54
N ALA A 29 16.16 -14.01 15.04
CA ALA A 29 17.26 -13.21 15.55
C ALA A 29 17.77 -12.27 14.46
N GLY A 30 17.87 -10.98 14.76
CA GLY A 30 18.32 -9.96 13.83
C GLY A 30 17.22 -9.32 12.98
N SER A 31 15.94 -9.60 13.25
CA SER A 31 14.80 -9.01 12.55
C SER A 31 14.65 -7.50 12.79
N PHE A 32 14.06 -6.82 11.79
CA PHE A 32 13.68 -5.42 11.86
C PHE A 32 12.18 -5.27 11.62
N VAL A 33 11.54 -4.35 12.33
CA VAL A 33 10.10 -4.06 12.20
C VAL A 33 9.83 -2.56 12.30
N TRP A 34 8.82 -2.10 11.56
CA TRP A 34 8.23 -0.77 11.75
C TRP A 34 7.21 -0.81 12.88
N TYR A 35 7.28 0.14 13.79
CA TYR A 35 6.20 0.45 14.71
C TYR A 35 6.06 1.96 14.78
N SER A 36 4.89 2.48 14.41
CA SER A 36 4.70 3.91 14.14
C SER A 36 5.74 4.39 13.08
N ASN A 37 6.33 5.58 13.26
CA ASN A 37 7.34 6.13 12.36
C ASN A 37 8.79 5.70 12.66
N GLN A 38 8.99 4.69 13.51
CA GLN A 38 10.28 4.25 14.03
C GLN A 38 10.57 2.80 13.63
N LEU A 39 11.81 2.54 13.20
CA LEU A 39 12.31 1.19 12.96
C LEU A 39 12.87 0.61 14.27
N TYR A 40 12.57 -0.66 14.52
CA TYR A 40 13.06 -1.41 15.68
C TYR A 40 13.84 -2.64 15.22
N TYR A 41 14.81 -3.04 16.04
CA TYR A 41 15.69 -4.18 15.84
C TYR A 41 15.66 -5.10 17.06
N THR A 42 15.63 -6.42 16.86
CA THR A 42 15.85 -7.42 17.93
C THR A 42 17.09 -8.25 17.63
N ALA A 43 17.98 -8.39 18.61
CA ALA A 43 19.19 -9.20 18.46
C ALA A 43 18.88 -10.69 18.68
N THR A 44 17.98 -11.01 19.60
CA THR A 44 17.66 -12.40 19.95
C THR A 44 16.50 -12.99 19.15
N GLY A 45 15.57 -12.15 18.67
CA GLY A 45 14.29 -12.60 18.14
C GLY A 45 13.42 -13.24 19.24
N GLY A 46 12.35 -13.89 18.83
CA GLY A 46 11.38 -14.54 19.71
C GLY A 46 9.98 -14.53 19.12
N THR A 47 8.98 -14.88 19.92
CA THR A 47 7.58 -14.67 19.57
C THR A 47 7.11 -13.42 20.31
N SER A 48 6.67 -12.39 19.57
CA SER A 48 6.12 -11.19 20.19
C SER A 48 4.92 -11.57 21.05
N ASN A 49 4.87 -11.02 22.26
CA ASN A 49 3.80 -11.28 23.19
C ASN A 49 3.56 -10.05 24.07
N ASP A 50 2.69 -9.19 23.59
CA ASP A 50 1.98 -8.26 24.45
C ASP A 50 0.86 -9.03 25.17
N ALA A 51 0.96 -9.08 26.49
CA ALA A 51 0.02 -9.77 27.37
C ALA A 51 -1.01 -8.82 27.99
N ASP A 52 -0.88 -7.51 27.76
CA ASP A 52 -1.83 -6.50 28.22
C ASP A 52 -2.83 -6.23 27.08
N ASP A 53 -4.03 -6.78 27.22
CA ASP A 53 -5.11 -6.57 26.27
C ASP A 53 -5.93 -5.29 26.57
N THR A 54 -5.57 -4.53 27.61
CA THR A 54 -6.35 -3.39 28.10
C THR A 54 -5.94 -2.05 27.50
N ASN A 55 -4.76 -1.98 26.92
CA ASN A 55 -4.20 -0.79 26.30
C ASN A 55 -3.75 -1.07 24.85
N GLY A 56 -4.36 -2.10 24.23
CA GLY A 56 -4.14 -2.63 22.88
C GLY A 56 -2.69 -2.98 22.55
N LEU A 57 -2.50 -3.60 21.39
CA LEU A 57 -1.26 -4.30 21.08
C LEU A 57 -0.13 -3.32 20.75
N LYS A 58 0.89 -3.26 21.60
CA LYS A 58 1.97 -2.28 21.49
C LYS A 58 3.34 -2.93 21.61
N LEU A 59 4.25 -2.56 20.70
CA LEU A 59 5.64 -3.01 20.77
C LEU A 59 6.30 -2.68 22.12
N PRO A 60 6.11 -1.49 22.73
CA PRO A 60 6.63 -1.21 24.09
C PRO A 60 6.20 -2.18 25.19
N ASP A 61 5.05 -2.83 25.03
CA ASP A 61 4.47 -3.77 26.01
C ASP A 61 4.78 -5.24 25.65
N ASP A 62 5.55 -5.47 24.58
CA ASP A 62 6.03 -6.80 24.18
C ASP A 62 6.93 -7.40 25.27
N THR A 63 6.40 -8.44 25.92
CA THR A 63 7.13 -9.24 26.91
C THR A 63 7.78 -10.49 26.32
N GLY A 64 7.38 -10.87 25.11
CA GLY A 64 7.90 -12.05 24.40
C GLY A 64 9.27 -11.80 23.77
N ILE A 65 9.53 -10.55 23.36
CA ILE A 65 10.83 -10.07 22.87
C ILE A 65 11.22 -8.84 23.69
N THR A 66 12.25 -9.00 24.54
CA THR A 66 12.62 -7.98 25.54
C THR A 66 13.75 -7.04 25.10
N ASP A 67 14.28 -7.22 23.89
CA ASP A 67 15.47 -6.54 23.38
C ASP A 67 15.20 -5.66 22.14
N TRP A 68 13.94 -5.31 21.90
CA TRP A 68 13.59 -4.32 20.87
C TRP A 68 14.34 -3.01 21.10
N THR A 69 15.15 -2.64 20.11
CA THR A 69 15.98 -1.43 20.14
C THR A 69 15.60 -0.54 18.97
N ALA A 70 15.27 0.72 19.24
CA ALA A 70 15.02 1.71 18.20
C ALA A 70 16.31 1.96 17.40
N VAL A 71 16.21 1.88 16.07
CA VAL A 71 17.33 2.05 15.14
C VAL A 71 16.89 2.94 14.00
N ASP A 72 17.83 3.68 13.41
CA ASP A 72 17.49 4.59 12.32
C ASP A 72 17.49 3.90 10.94
N SER A 73 18.17 2.76 10.83
CA SER A 73 18.44 2.02 9.59
C SER A 73 18.73 0.55 9.88
N THR A 74 18.75 -0.31 8.85
CA THR A 74 19.12 -1.73 9.04
C THR A 74 20.62 -1.99 9.02
N TRP A 75 21.42 -1.01 8.57
CA TRP A 75 22.85 -1.04 8.84
C TRP A 75 23.13 -0.82 10.33
N LEU A 76 23.90 -1.74 10.90
CA LEU A 76 24.43 -1.72 12.27
C LEU A 76 25.93 -2.03 12.19
N ALA A 77 26.70 -1.64 13.21
CA ALA A 77 28.13 -1.96 13.30
C ALA A 77 28.35 -3.46 13.63
N LYS A 78 28.05 -4.34 12.68
CA LYS A 78 28.19 -5.81 12.75
C LYS A 78 28.76 -6.37 11.44
N ASP A 79 29.02 -7.67 11.43
CA ASP A 79 29.53 -8.36 10.24
C ASP A 79 28.38 -8.64 9.24
N TYR A 80 28.66 -8.50 7.95
CA TYR A 80 27.78 -8.78 6.81
C TYR A 80 28.51 -9.63 5.78
N ALA A 81 27.79 -10.55 5.14
CA ALA A 81 28.32 -11.35 4.05
C ALA A 81 28.21 -10.59 2.72
N SER A 82 29.08 -10.92 1.76
CA SER A 82 28.92 -10.46 0.39
C SER A 82 27.51 -10.78 -0.14
N GLY A 83 26.83 -9.77 -0.67
CA GLY A 83 25.47 -9.85 -1.21
C GLY A 83 24.39 -9.35 -0.25
N ASP A 84 24.68 -9.20 1.04
CA ASP A 84 23.74 -8.67 2.03
C ASP A 84 23.27 -7.26 1.65
N ILE A 85 21.99 -6.97 1.93
CA ILE A 85 21.37 -5.67 1.68
C ILE A 85 21.02 -4.99 2.99
N VAL A 86 21.41 -3.73 3.12
CA VAL A 86 21.10 -2.88 4.27
C VAL A 86 20.55 -1.53 3.80
N THR A 87 19.87 -0.84 4.71
CA THR A 87 19.50 0.56 4.56
C THR A 87 20.45 1.42 5.36
N TYR A 88 20.75 2.61 4.85
CA TYR A 88 21.51 3.64 5.57
C TYR A 88 21.21 5.02 4.98
N GLU A 89 20.85 6.00 5.81
CA GLU A 89 20.55 7.38 5.41
C GLU A 89 19.57 7.47 4.22
N GLY A 90 18.52 6.65 4.24
CA GLY A 90 17.48 6.65 3.21
C GLY A 90 17.90 6.04 1.87
N ILE A 91 18.96 5.23 1.84
CA ILE A 91 19.49 4.57 0.65
C ILE A 91 19.69 3.06 0.91
N TYR A 92 19.39 2.24 -0.09
CA TYR A 92 19.74 0.81 -0.09
C TYR A 92 21.20 0.61 -0.48
N TYR A 93 21.90 -0.27 0.21
CA TYR A 93 23.25 -0.68 -0.12
C TYR A 93 23.39 -2.20 -0.15
N GLN A 94 24.14 -2.70 -1.12
CA GLN A 94 24.55 -4.10 -1.21
C GLN A 94 26.01 -4.25 -0.82
N ALA A 95 26.34 -5.24 -0.01
CA ALA A 95 27.71 -5.63 0.27
C ALA A 95 28.35 -6.30 -0.97
N LEU A 96 29.45 -5.75 -1.48
CA LEU A 96 30.24 -6.30 -2.59
C LEU A 96 31.25 -7.36 -2.16
N ALA A 97 31.53 -7.43 -0.86
CA ALA A 97 32.41 -8.38 -0.21
C ALA A 97 31.99 -8.52 1.26
N ASP A 98 32.57 -9.47 1.99
CA ASP A 98 32.35 -9.57 3.43
C ASP A 98 32.78 -8.26 4.13
N VAL A 99 31.88 -7.71 4.94
CA VAL A 99 32.06 -6.47 5.69
C VAL A 99 32.10 -6.82 7.17
N GLY A 100 33.13 -6.37 7.89
CA GLY A 100 33.26 -6.52 9.32
C GLY A 100 32.66 -5.34 10.09
N SER A 101 32.33 -5.57 11.36
CA SER A 101 31.77 -4.60 12.31
C SER A 101 32.56 -3.28 12.47
N THR A 102 33.85 -3.27 12.15
CA THR A 102 34.72 -2.09 12.23
C THR A 102 35.06 -1.48 10.88
N ASP A 103 34.54 -2.06 9.79
CA ASP A 103 34.72 -1.50 8.45
C ASP A 103 33.92 -0.20 8.29
N ALA A 104 34.22 0.51 7.20
CA ALA A 104 33.47 1.70 6.85
C ALA A 104 31.98 1.38 6.69
N LYS A 105 31.16 2.32 7.16
CA LYS A 105 29.72 2.26 7.01
C LYS A 105 29.33 2.55 5.55
N PRO A 106 28.14 2.11 5.11
CA PRO A 106 27.65 2.41 3.78
C PRO A 106 27.71 3.90 3.45
N GLY A 107 28.05 4.22 2.20
CA GLY A 107 28.31 5.58 1.74
C GLY A 107 29.79 5.97 1.82
N GLU A 108 30.46 5.77 2.97
CA GLU A 108 31.84 6.25 3.17
C GLU A 108 32.90 5.53 2.31
N ASP A 109 32.57 4.33 1.81
CA ASP A 109 33.44 3.49 0.97
C ASP A 109 32.72 2.96 -0.29
N ASN A 110 31.75 3.73 -0.79
CA ASN A 110 30.92 3.34 -1.93
C ASN A 110 31.78 2.94 -3.14
N GLY A 111 31.51 1.75 -3.68
CA GLY A 111 32.26 1.10 -4.76
C GLY A 111 33.40 0.17 -4.32
N THR A 112 33.70 0.06 -3.02
CA THR A 112 34.72 -0.89 -2.50
C THR A 112 34.09 -2.07 -1.77
N LYS A 113 33.40 -1.82 -0.65
CA LYS A 113 32.66 -2.87 0.09
C LYS A 113 31.17 -2.70 0.01
N TRP A 114 30.67 -1.47 -0.12
CA TRP A 114 29.26 -1.20 -0.32
C TRP A 114 29.01 -0.67 -1.72
N GLN A 115 27.91 -1.11 -2.32
CA GLN A 115 27.37 -0.54 -3.56
C GLN A 115 26.01 0.07 -3.27
N SER A 116 25.90 1.36 -3.53
CA SER A 116 24.63 2.09 -3.49
C SER A 116 23.67 1.55 -4.56
N LEU A 117 22.48 1.11 -4.14
CA LEU A 117 21.37 0.62 -4.98
C LEU A 117 20.28 1.68 -5.15
N ARG A 118 20.67 2.97 -5.21
CA ARG A 118 19.73 4.10 -5.32
C ARG A 118 18.72 3.88 -6.44
N GLN A 119 17.45 4.09 -6.12
CA GLN A 119 16.36 4.04 -7.08
C GLN A 119 16.15 5.43 -7.69
N GLY A 120 16.35 5.54 -9.01
CA GLY A 120 15.91 6.70 -9.79
C GLY A 120 16.73 7.98 -9.61
N ALA A 121 18.06 7.89 -9.45
CA ALA A 121 18.90 9.08 -9.49
C ALA A 121 18.88 9.74 -10.88
N PHE A 122 18.77 11.06 -10.91
CA PHE A 122 18.93 11.86 -12.12
C PHE A 122 20.41 12.00 -12.43
N GLU A 123 20.86 11.27 -13.44
CA GLU A 123 22.19 11.41 -14.00
C GLU A 123 22.26 12.63 -14.92
N LYS A 124 23.34 13.40 -14.81
CA LYS A 124 23.58 14.52 -15.71
C LYS A 124 24.10 14.00 -17.05
N ILE A 125 23.34 14.24 -18.12
CA ILE A 125 23.75 13.93 -19.49
C ILE A 125 24.08 15.24 -20.21
N ASP A 126 25.29 15.35 -20.74
CA ASP A 126 25.74 16.52 -21.53
C ASP A 126 25.22 16.45 -22.98
N VAL A 127 23.90 16.63 -23.13
CA VAL A 127 23.20 16.70 -24.42
C VAL A 127 22.48 18.03 -24.58
N THR A 128 22.37 18.50 -25.83
CA THR A 128 21.72 19.78 -26.14
C THR A 128 20.19 19.71 -26.05
N ASP A 129 19.62 18.51 -26.14
CA ASP A 129 18.18 18.24 -26.09
C ASP A 129 17.92 17.08 -25.11
N ALA A 130 16.91 17.25 -24.24
CA ALA A 130 16.49 16.23 -23.27
C ALA A 130 16.06 14.91 -23.95
N CYS A 131 15.71 14.95 -25.24
CA CYS A 131 15.36 13.76 -26.00
C CYS A 131 16.54 13.05 -26.70
N SER A 132 17.74 13.63 -26.64
CA SER A 132 18.95 13.06 -27.25
C SER A 132 19.68 12.16 -26.27
N GLY A 133 20.09 10.96 -26.70
CA GLY A 133 20.91 10.04 -25.90
C GLY A 133 20.16 9.00 -25.06
N VAL A 134 18.82 8.94 -25.17
CA VAL A 134 17.99 7.98 -24.45
C VAL A 134 17.36 7.00 -25.44
N GLU A 135 18.00 5.84 -25.62
CA GLU A 135 17.46 4.71 -26.38
C GLU A 135 16.47 3.97 -25.47
N ALA A 136 15.17 4.11 -25.76
CA ALA A 136 14.11 3.48 -24.97
C ALA A 136 13.01 2.95 -25.87
N THR A 137 12.47 1.79 -25.52
CA THR A 137 11.34 1.17 -26.21
C THR A 137 10.03 1.84 -25.78
N GLY A 138 9.19 2.19 -26.75
CA GLY A 138 7.84 2.71 -26.49
C GLY A 138 7.48 3.98 -27.26
N THR A 139 6.35 4.57 -26.88
CA THR A 139 5.84 5.84 -27.42
C THR A 139 6.55 7.01 -26.74
N LYS A 140 7.14 7.91 -27.55
CA LYS A 140 7.89 9.07 -27.08
C LYS A 140 6.99 10.31 -26.94
N TYR A 141 7.09 10.97 -25.80
CA TYR A 141 6.37 12.18 -25.43
C TYR A 141 7.37 13.28 -25.09
N THR A 142 7.23 14.45 -25.72
CA THR A 142 8.21 15.54 -25.61
C THR A 142 7.54 16.84 -25.21
N ARG A 143 8.29 17.68 -24.50
CA ARG A 143 8.06 19.11 -24.48
C ARG A 143 9.36 19.80 -24.86
N THR A 144 9.32 20.51 -25.97
CA THR A 144 10.49 21.13 -26.58
C THR A 144 11.27 21.95 -25.55
N ASP A 145 12.58 21.73 -25.50
CA ASP A 145 13.53 22.39 -24.59
C ASP A 145 13.30 22.17 -23.09
N ALA A 146 12.45 21.22 -22.68
CA ALA A 146 12.15 20.97 -21.27
C ALA A 146 12.32 19.51 -20.86
N MET A 147 11.66 18.57 -21.55
CA MET A 147 11.64 17.17 -21.12
C MET A 147 11.31 16.17 -22.23
N CYS A 148 11.62 14.91 -21.95
CA CYS A 148 11.36 13.73 -22.76
C CYS A 148 10.92 12.54 -21.89
N LEU A 149 9.85 11.85 -22.29
CA LEU A 149 9.32 10.67 -21.62
C LEU A 149 9.06 9.58 -22.67
N THR A 150 9.43 8.34 -22.37
CA THR A 150 9.06 7.18 -23.20
C THR A 150 8.22 6.23 -22.37
N LEU A 151 7.06 5.86 -22.91
CA LEU A 151 6.11 4.94 -22.30
C LEU A 151 5.95 3.68 -23.15
N GLU A 152 6.06 2.51 -22.52
CA GLU A 152 5.63 1.26 -23.13
C GLU A 152 4.12 1.09 -22.91
N GLU A 153 3.34 1.43 -23.95
CA GLU A 153 1.88 1.46 -23.87
C GLU A 153 1.22 0.09 -24.10
N ALA A 154 2.00 -0.89 -24.56
CA ALA A 154 1.53 -2.26 -24.84
C ALA A 154 1.43 -3.14 -23.59
N VAL A 155 1.97 -2.69 -22.46
CA VAL A 155 1.89 -3.36 -21.16
C VAL A 155 0.84 -2.69 -20.27
N ILE A 156 0.20 -3.48 -19.41
CA ILE A 156 -0.78 -3.01 -18.44
C ILE A 156 -0.31 -3.48 -17.05
N PRO A 157 -0.04 -2.56 -16.10
CA PRO A 157 -0.06 -1.09 -16.26
C PRO A 157 1.03 -0.60 -17.23
N LYS A 158 0.81 0.58 -17.84
CA LYS A 158 1.81 1.21 -18.73
C LYS A 158 3.11 1.42 -17.97
N LYS A 159 4.25 1.24 -18.64
CA LYS A 159 5.56 1.35 -18.00
C LYS A 159 6.34 2.55 -18.51
N VAL A 160 6.94 3.33 -17.59
CA VAL A 160 7.95 4.31 -17.97
C VAL A 160 9.25 3.58 -18.29
N THR A 161 9.72 3.68 -19.53
CA THR A 161 11.00 3.09 -19.96
C THR A 161 12.13 4.09 -19.96
N SER A 162 11.82 5.39 -20.02
CA SER A 162 12.80 6.45 -19.81
C SER A 162 12.16 7.79 -19.50
N PHE A 163 12.84 8.61 -18.71
CA PHE A 163 12.47 9.99 -18.45
C PHE A 163 13.74 10.86 -18.38
N ALA A 164 13.76 11.96 -19.11
CA ALA A 164 14.86 12.92 -19.13
C ALA A 164 14.29 14.34 -19.12
N ALA A 165 14.91 15.23 -18.36
CA ALA A 165 14.46 16.60 -18.24
C ALA A 165 15.63 17.55 -17.99
N ARG A 166 15.48 18.80 -18.41
CA ARG A 166 16.45 19.85 -18.08
C ARG A 166 16.35 20.21 -16.60
N GLY A 167 17.48 20.62 -16.01
CA GLY A 167 17.53 20.95 -14.58
C GLY A 167 16.56 22.04 -14.13
N ASN A 168 16.24 23.01 -15.00
CA ASN A 168 15.22 24.03 -14.72
C ASN A 168 13.79 23.44 -14.68
N PHE A 169 13.50 22.45 -15.52
CA PHE A 169 12.23 21.72 -15.46
C PHE A 169 12.16 20.89 -14.19
N LEU A 170 13.18 20.10 -13.87
CA LEU A 170 13.23 19.30 -12.63
C LEU A 170 13.11 20.18 -11.38
N ASN A 171 13.79 21.33 -11.37
CA ASN A 171 13.65 22.32 -10.30
C ASN A 171 12.20 22.82 -10.20
N TRP A 172 11.60 23.27 -11.31
CA TRP A 172 10.19 23.70 -11.30
C TRP A 172 9.25 22.61 -10.80
N VAL A 173 9.42 21.36 -11.28
CA VAL A 173 8.60 20.23 -10.86
C VAL A 173 8.75 20.00 -9.35
N MET A 174 9.98 19.95 -8.84
CA MET A 174 10.26 19.59 -7.44
C MET A 174 10.11 20.76 -6.45
N ALA A 175 9.99 22.01 -6.92
CA ALA A 175 9.84 23.17 -6.06
C ALA A 175 8.44 23.26 -5.42
N SER A 176 8.38 23.62 -4.13
CA SER A 176 7.14 23.98 -3.44
C SER A 176 6.79 25.47 -3.59
N LYS A 177 5.56 25.86 -3.26
CA LYS A 177 5.14 27.28 -3.16
C LYS A 177 6.14 28.12 -2.36
N PHE A 178 6.52 27.67 -1.17
CA PHE A 178 7.39 28.42 -0.28
C PHE A 178 8.78 28.64 -0.87
N ASP A 179 9.28 27.71 -1.69
CA ASP A 179 10.57 27.87 -2.37
C ASP A 179 10.48 28.98 -3.43
N VAL A 180 9.40 28.97 -4.22
CA VAL A 180 9.13 29.97 -5.25
C VAL A 180 8.91 31.36 -4.64
N GLU A 181 8.09 31.46 -3.59
CA GLU A 181 7.77 32.74 -2.92
C GLU A 181 8.96 33.33 -2.18
N LYS A 182 9.75 32.49 -1.49
CA LYS A 182 10.95 32.97 -0.79
C LYS A 182 12.12 33.24 -1.75
N LYS A 183 11.98 32.92 -3.04
CA LYS A 183 13.05 32.94 -4.05
C LYS A 183 14.30 32.19 -3.58
N ILE A 184 14.10 31.15 -2.76
CA ILE A 184 15.19 30.39 -2.17
C ILE A 184 15.61 29.34 -3.20
N LEU A 185 16.92 29.28 -3.45
CA LEU A 185 17.57 28.23 -4.22
C LEU A 185 17.15 26.87 -3.66
N THR A 186 16.64 26.00 -4.53
CA THR A 186 16.32 24.58 -4.29
C THR A 186 17.08 23.99 -3.11
N GLY A 187 16.41 23.90 -1.96
CA GLY A 187 16.98 23.31 -0.75
C GLY A 187 17.08 21.80 -0.94
N GLY A 188 18.28 21.36 -1.33
CA GLY A 188 18.69 19.98 -1.22
C GLY A 188 19.97 19.89 -0.41
N LYS A 189 20.13 18.81 0.33
CA LYS A 189 21.35 18.52 1.08
C LYS A 189 22.35 17.85 0.13
N PHE A 190 23.58 18.36 0.05
CA PHE A 190 24.65 17.64 -0.62
C PHE A 190 25.12 16.48 0.26
N ASN A 191 25.01 15.26 -0.25
CA ASN A 191 25.60 14.07 0.37
C ASN A 191 27.02 13.90 -0.19
N TYR A 192 28.02 14.08 0.68
CA TYR A 192 29.44 14.03 0.32
C TYR A 192 29.91 12.64 -0.09
N ASP A 193 29.37 11.63 0.56
CA ASP A 193 29.76 10.24 0.40
C ASP A 193 29.22 9.69 -0.92
N GLU A 194 27.96 10.04 -1.20
CA GLU A 194 27.24 9.59 -2.38
C GLU A 194 27.36 10.50 -3.61
N LYS A 195 27.99 11.67 -3.46
CA LYS A 195 28.16 12.72 -4.49
C LYS A 195 26.86 13.07 -5.22
N VAL A 196 25.82 13.30 -4.43
CA VAL A 196 24.49 13.65 -4.92
C VAL A 196 23.91 14.82 -4.14
N MET A 197 23.10 15.62 -4.84
CA MET A 197 22.15 16.52 -4.22
C MET A 197 20.88 15.74 -3.89
N VAL A 198 20.51 15.71 -2.61
CA VAL A 198 19.30 15.07 -2.11
C VAL A 198 18.23 16.14 -1.96
N ALA A 199 17.16 16.08 -2.74
CA ALA A 199 16.00 16.94 -2.55
C ALA A 199 15.32 16.60 -1.22
N GLU A 200 15.33 17.52 -0.28
CA GLU A 200 14.69 17.33 1.04
C GLU A 200 13.18 17.38 0.93
N HIS A 201 12.51 16.71 1.88
CA HIS A 201 11.07 16.47 1.96
C HIS A 201 10.26 17.69 1.48
N ARG A 202 9.49 17.50 0.40
CA ARG A 202 8.60 18.50 -0.18
C ARG A 202 7.18 17.99 -0.13
N GLY A 203 6.30 18.80 0.43
CA GLY A 203 4.86 18.58 0.43
C GLY A 203 4.23 18.97 1.76
N CYS A 204 2.91 19.17 1.80
CA CYS A 204 2.19 19.37 3.05
C CYS A 204 1.84 18.01 3.62
N SER A 205 2.43 17.67 4.77
CA SER A 205 2.08 16.48 5.56
C SER A 205 2.04 15.17 4.76
N GLY A 206 2.91 15.02 3.76
CA GLY A 206 3.03 13.82 2.94
C GLY A 206 2.10 13.75 1.71
N SER A 207 1.08 14.60 1.58
CA SER A 207 0.18 14.59 0.42
C SER A 207 0.87 15.03 -0.87
N ARG A 208 0.40 14.51 -2.00
CA ARG A 208 0.95 14.82 -3.34
C ARG A 208 0.56 16.21 -3.84
N PHE A 209 1.53 16.87 -4.47
CA PHE A 209 1.33 18.06 -5.29
C PHE A 209 1.25 17.63 -6.75
N LEU A 210 0.15 17.99 -7.41
CA LEU A 210 -0.01 17.72 -8.82
C LEU A 210 0.53 18.83 -9.69
N LYS A 211 1.30 18.44 -10.69
CA LYS A 211 1.77 19.34 -11.75
C LYS A 211 1.41 18.75 -13.09
N GLN A 212 0.92 19.59 -13.99
CA GLN A 212 0.61 19.18 -15.34
C GLN A 212 1.36 20.00 -16.36
N VAL A 213 1.80 19.33 -17.41
CA VAL A 213 2.49 19.98 -18.51
C VAL A 213 1.90 19.54 -19.84
N LYS A 214 1.55 20.52 -20.69
CA LYS A 214 1.13 20.26 -22.05
C LYS A 214 2.34 19.82 -22.89
N LEU A 215 2.22 18.70 -23.57
CA LEU A 215 3.24 18.12 -24.43
C LEU A 215 3.12 18.66 -25.87
N ASP A 216 4.19 18.51 -26.65
CA ASP A 216 4.24 18.96 -28.06
C ASP A 216 3.22 18.21 -28.93
N SER A 217 2.87 16.98 -28.53
CA SER A 217 1.81 16.17 -29.16
C SER A 217 0.40 16.73 -28.94
N GLY A 218 0.23 17.75 -28.10
CA GLY A 218 -1.07 18.29 -27.69
C GLY A 218 -1.70 17.57 -26.50
N LYS A 219 -1.17 16.41 -26.11
CA LYS A 219 -1.51 15.68 -24.88
C LYS A 219 -0.96 16.38 -23.63
N PHE A 220 -1.24 15.84 -22.46
CA PHE A 220 -0.81 16.36 -21.17
C PHE A 220 -0.13 15.26 -20.35
N LEU A 221 1.00 15.60 -19.73
CA LEU A 221 1.68 14.79 -18.73
C LEU A 221 1.28 15.28 -17.35
N SER A 222 0.81 14.36 -16.51
CA SER A 222 0.51 14.60 -15.09
C SER A 222 1.61 14.02 -14.21
N LEU A 223 2.10 14.84 -13.29
CA LEU A 223 3.19 14.55 -12.36
C LEU A 223 2.68 14.73 -10.93
N GLY A 224 3.15 13.87 -10.02
CA GLY A 224 2.98 14.00 -8.59
C GLY A 224 4.29 14.34 -7.92
N VAL A 225 4.29 15.22 -6.93
CA VAL A 225 5.44 15.47 -6.06
C VAL A 225 5.00 15.31 -4.63
N ARG A 226 5.60 14.38 -3.91
CA ARG A 226 5.28 14.16 -2.49
C ARG A 226 6.53 14.00 -1.65
N GLY A 227 6.30 14.08 -0.35
CA GLY A 227 7.32 13.81 0.63
C GLY A 227 7.48 12.31 0.89
N SER A 228 8.52 11.97 1.63
CA SER A 228 8.80 10.62 2.13
C SER A 228 8.07 10.23 3.41
N LYS A 229 7.50 11.22 4.10
CA LYS A 229 7.03 11.13 5.47
C LYS A 229 5.58 11.55 5.55
N TYR A 230 4.73 10.60 5.90
CA TYR A 230 3.41 10.89 6.44
C TYR A 230 3.46 10.79 7.97
N SER A 231 2.33 11.09 8.64
CA SER A 231 2.12 10.75 10.05
C SER A 231 2.46 9.28 10.33
N ALA A 232 2.58 8.95 11.61
CA ALA A 232 3.06 7.68 12.17
C ALA A 232 2.57 6.40 11.47
N ASP A 233 1.41 6.43 10.81
CA ASP A 233 0.63 5.24 10.52
C ASP A 233 0.07 5.19 9.08
N ASP A 234 0.53 6.07 8.16
CA ASP A 234 -0.01 6.13 6.79
C ASP A 234 0.56 5.03 5.85
N PRO A 235 -0.26 4.49 4.92
CA PRO A 235 0.11 3.49 3.92
C PRO A 235 1.18 3.91 2.89
N LEU A 236 1.46 5.20 2.67
CA LEU A 236 2.50 5.64 1.72
C LEU A 236 3.96 5.38 2.18
N MET A 237 4.15 4.59 3.24
CA MET A 237 5.45 4.15 3.73
C MET A 237 6.12 3.09 2.83
N TRP A 238 5.43 2.52 1.83
CA TRP A 238 5.95 1.42 1.01
C TRP A 238 7.25 1.77 0.26
N ASP A 239 7.47 3.05 -0.08
CA ASP A 239 8.69 3.52 -0.73
C ASP A 239 9.71 4.16 0.22
N ARG A 240 9.39 4.20 1.52
CA ARG A 240 10.27 4.69 2.57
C ARG A 240 11.32 3.63 2.89
N ILE A 241 12.59 4.03 2.78
CA ILE A 241 13.70 3.10 2.95
C ILE A 241 14.02 2.86 4.43
N ASP A 242 14.08 3.93 5.21
CA ASP A 242 14.37 3.88 6.64
C ASP A 242 13.86 5.14 7.34
N THR A 243 14.18 5.30 8.63
CA THR A 243 13.68 6.44 9.40
C THR A 243 14.21 7.79 8.93
N LYS A 244 15.35 7.79 8.22
CA LYS A 244 16.08 8.96 7.71
C LYS A 244 15.78 9.27 6.25
N ASP A 245 14.97 8.46 5.59
CA ASP A 245 14.50 8.76 4.24
C ASP A 245 13.58 9.99 4.26
N ASP A 246 14.19 11.16 4.07
CA ASP A 246 13.53 12.46 3.93
C ASP A 246 13.53 12.94 2.47
N THR A 247 13.75 12.06 1.50
CA THR A 247 13.93 12.44 0.09
C THR A 247 12.59 12.76 -0.59
N ALA A 248 12.49 13.82 -1.37
CA ALA A 248 11.27 14.08 -2.15
C ALA A 248 11.06 13.04 -3.27
N ARG A 249 9.80 12.68 -3.55
CA ARG A 249 9.41 11.77 -4.64
C ARG A 249 8.86 12.57 -5.81
N LEU A 250 9.32 12.22 -7.01
CA LEU A 250 8.71 12.60 -8.28
C LEU A 250 7.98 11.40 -8.87
N GLU A 251 6.71 11.57 -9.16
CA GLU A 251 5.85 10.52 -9.66
C GLU A 251 5.33 10.87 -11.05
N ILE A 252 5.45 9.92 -11.97
CA ILE A 252 4.85 10.02 -13.30
C ILE A 252 3.50 9.32 -13.21
N LEU A 253 2.42 10.10 -13.29
CA LEU A 253 1.07 9.58 -13.03
C LEU A 253 0.42 9.07 -14.31
N ALA A 254 0.38 9.89 -15.37
CA ALA A 254 -0.12 9.48 -16.68
C ALA A 254 0.18 10.50 -17.79
N VAL A 255 0.06 10.03 -19.03
CA VAL A 255 -0.09 10.88 -20.22
C VAL A 255 -1.50 10.70 -20.77
N THR A 256 -2.27 11.80 -20.86
CA THR A 256 -3.67 11.79 -21.28
C THR A 256 -3.95 12.83 -22.37
N ASP A 257 -5.00 12.63 -23.16
CA ASP A 257 -5.35 13.56 -24.25
C ASP A 257 -5.83 14.92 -23.76
N ALA A 258 -6.62 14.93 -22.69
CA ALA A 258 -7.23 16.14 -22.16
C ALA A 258 -6.44 16.77 -20.99
N GLY A 259 -5.48 16.05 -20.41
CA GLY A 259 -4.98 16.33 -19.08
C GLY A 259 -6.02 16.00 -18.01
N PHE A 260 -5.63 16.22 -16.77
CA PHE A 260 -6.57 16.35 -15.69
C PHE A 260 -7.29 17.71 -15.83
N LYS A 261 -8.53 17.65 -16.31
CA LYS A 261 -9.46 18.78 -16.43
C LYS A 261 -10.71 18.45 -15.64
N PRO A 262 -10.89 19.00 -14.43
CA PRO A 262 -12.15 18.85 -13.73
C PRO A 262 -13.24 19.47 -14.60
N SER A 263 -14.40 18.80 -14.71
CA SER A 263 -15.57 19.42 -15.34
C SER A 263 -15.95 20.69 -14.58
N ALA A 264 -16.79 21.55 -15.16
CA ALA A 264 -17.24 22.76 -14.46
C ALA A 264 -17.96 22.39 -13.15
N GLU A 265 -18.71 21.30 -13.16
CA GLU A 265 -19.39 20.72 -12.00
C GLU A 265 -18.40 20.17 -10.97
N CYS A 266 -17.30 19.57 -11.43
CA CYS A 266 -16.24 19.11 -10.53
C CYS A 266 -15.49 20.29 -9.88
N GLN A 267 -15.19 21.35 -10.64
CA GLN A 267 -14.54 22.54 -10.10
C GLN A 267 -15.44 23.27 -9.09
N GLU A 268 -16.75 23.38 -9.35
CA GLU A 268 -17.71 23.95 -8.40
C GLU A 268 -17.77 23.14 -7.08
N MET A 269 -17.70 21.80 -7.19
CA MET A 269 -17.63 20.91 -6.03
C MET A 269 -16.33 21.12 -5.25
N ILE A 270 -15.18 21.14 -5.94
CA ILE A 270 -13.87 21.39 -5.32
C ILE A 270 -13.86 22.75 -4.63
N ASP A 271 -14.32 23.81 -5.30
CA ASP A 271 -14.39 25.16 -4.75
C ASP A 271 -15.28 25.20 -3.51
N THR A 272 -16.41 24.49 -3.50
CA THR A 272 -17.33 24.43 -2.35
C THR A 272 -16.72 23.67 -1.16
N ILE A 273 -16.12 22.49 -1.39
CA ILE A 273 -15.41 21.74 -0.33
C ILE A 273 -14.27 22.57 0.23
N THR A 274 -13.54 23.27 -0.64
CA THR A 274 -12.37 24.08 -0.28
C THR A 274 -12.72 25.36 0.46
N THR A 275 -13.76 26.07 0.02
CA THR A 275 -14.16 27.37 0.59
C THR A 275 -15.18 27.25 1.71
N LYS A 276 -15.77 26.05 1.88
CA LYS A 276 -16.90 25.79 2.79
C LYS A 276 -18.12 26.69 2.51
N GLU A 277 -18.23 27.28 1.32
CA GLU A 277 -19.38 28.12 0.95
C GLU A 277 -20.59 27.27 0.59
N GLN A 278 -21.72 27.47 1.28
CA GLN A 278 -22.95 26.73 1.03
C GLN A 278 -23.55 27.14 -0.32
N SER A 279 -23.57 26.21 -1.28
CA SER A 279 -24.37 26.31 -2.50
C SER A 279 -25.58 25.36 -2.43
N GLY A 280 -26.75 25.81 -2.91
CA GLY A 280 -27.99 25.03 -2.92
C GLY A 280 -28.04 23.90 -3.97
N ALA A 281 -26.90 23.38 -4.41
CA ALA A 281 -26.78 22.45 -5.53
C ALA A 281 -27.09 20.98 -5.15
N ASN A 282 -27.45 20.17 -6.15
CA ASN A 282 -27.55 18.71 -6.04
C ASN A 282 -26.15 18.09 -6.15
N TRP A 283 -25.50 17.90 -5.00
CA TRP A 283 -24.11 17.43 -4.89
C TRP A 283 -23.87 16.05 -5.48
N SER A 284 -24.86 15.16 -5.44
CA SER A 284 -24.74 13.81 -6.03
C SER A 284 -24.48 13.88 -7.54
N SER A 285 -25.15 14.78 -8.27
CA SER A 285 -24.90 14.95 -9.70
C SER A 285 -23.56 15.61 -10.02
N ALA A 286 -23.11 16.58 -9.23
CA ALA A 286 -21.83 17.26 -9.45
C ALA A 286 -20.63 16.34 -9.17
N ILE A 287 -20.72 15.55 -8.09
CA ILE A 287 -19.71 14.54 -7.76
C ILE A 287 -19.72 13.45 -8.81
N THR A 288 -20.88 12.89 -9.18
CA THR A 288 -20.98 11.86 -10.22
C THR A 288 -20.43 12.35 -11.57
N ALA A 289 -20.68 13.60 -11.95
CA ALA A 289 -20.06 14.22 -13.12
C ALA A 289 -18.53 14.31 -13.02
N CYS A 290 -17.99 14.64 -11.83
CA CYS A 290 -16.54 14.59 -11.60
C CYS A 290 -16.00 13.16 -11.76
N LEU A 291 -16.72 12.14 -11.28
CA LEU A 291 -16.32 10.73 -11.38
C LEU A 291 -16.42 10.16 -12.80
N ASP A 292 -17.38 10.60 -13.62
CA ASP A 292 -17.75 9.99 -14.92
C ASP A 292 -16.98 10.56 -16.13
N THR A 293 -16.21 11.64 -15.99
CA THR A 293 -15.60 12.36 -17.14
C THR A 293 -14.31 11.72 -17.67
N PHE A 294 -13.78 10.65 -17.07
CA PHE A 294 -12.45 10.11 -17.38
C PHE A 294 -12.48 8.78 -18.17
N PRO A 295 -11.79 8.67 -19.33
CA PRO A 295 -12.07 7.64 -20.34
C PRO A 295 -11.36 6.28 -20.19
N ASN A 296 -10.49 6.08 -19.19
CA ASN A 296 -9.73 4.83 -19.02
C ASN A 296 -10.18 4.11 -17.75
N HIS A 297 -11.23 3.29 -17.88
CA HIS A 297 -11.75 2.50 -16.78
C HIS A 297 -11.00 1.17 -16.70
N ASP A 298 -10.25 0.95 -15.62
CA ASP A 298 -9.98 -0.41 -15.17
C ASP A 298 -11.26 -0.94 -14.51
N ASP A 299 -11.86 -1.98 -15.09
CA ASP A 299 -13.07 -2.61 -14.56
C ASP A 299 -12.85 -3.12 -13.12
N ALA A 300 -11.59 -3.42 -12.74
CA ALA A 300 -11.23 -3.90 -11.42
C ALA A 300 -11.43 -2.87 -10.29
N ILE A 301 -11.41 -1.57 -10.57
CA ILE A 301 -11.52 -0.50 -9.55
C ILE A 301 -12.82 0.30 -9.64
N THR A 302 -13.70 -0.03 -10.58
CA THR A 302 -15.00 0.63 -10.74
C THR A 302 -15.87 0.52 -9.49
N HIS A 303 -15.68 -0.54 -8.69
CA HIS A 303 -16.39 -0.77 -7.43
C HIS A 303 -16.04 0.22 -6.31
N GLN A 304 -14.93 0.95 -6.43
CA GLN A 304 -14.46 1.91 -5.41
C GLN A 304 -14.98 3.33 -5.63
N ARG A 305 -15.61 3.60 -6.79
CA ARG A 305 -16.15 4.92 -7.15
C ARG A 305 -17.37 5.33 -6.32
N PRO A 306 -18.33 4.43 -6.01
CA PRO A 306 -19.46 4.74 -5.13
C PRO A 306 -18.99 5.20 -3.74
N MET A 307 -17.98 4.55 -3.17
CA MET A 307 -17.41 4.88 -1.86
C MET A 307 -16.90 6.31 -1.81
N LEU A 308 -16.11 6.70 -2.81
CA LEU A 308 -15.63 8.06 -2.92
C LEU A 308 -16.75 9.07 -3.19
N ASN A 309 -17.74 8.70 -3.99
CA ASN A 309 -18.92 9.54 -4.20
C ASN A 309 -19.58 9.86 -2.85
N HIS A 310 -19.78 8.83 -2.03
CA HIS A 310 -20.47 8.95 -0.78
C HIS A 310 -19.66 9.69 0.30
N SER A 311 -18.34 9.51 0.34
CA SER A 311 -17.46 10.27 1.22
C SER A 311 -17.43 11.77 0.88
N LEU A 312 -17.33 12.13 -0.40
CA LEU A 312 -17.35 13.54 -0.81
C LEU A 312 -18.70 14.20 -0.56
N GLN A 313 -19.80 13.46 -0.75
CA GLN A 313 -21.12 13.93 -0.37
C GLN A 313 -21.23 14.18 1.13
N PHE A 314 -20.62 13.33 1.96
CA PHE A 314 -20.54 13.56 3.41
C PHE A 314 -19.74 14.83 3.74
N CYS A 315 -18.54 15.00 3.16
CA CYS A 315 -17.71 16.19 3.39
C CYS A 315 -18.40 17.51 3.00
N SER A 316 -19.22 17.49 1.94
CA SER A 316 -20.02 18.67 1.54
C SER A 316 -21.04 19.14 2.59
N LYS A 317 -21.32 18.30 3.60
CA LYS A 317 -22.30 18.55 4.66
C LYS A 317 -21.70 18.65 6.05
N VAL A 318 -20.39 18.44 6.21
CA VAL A 318 -19.72 18.34 7.52
C VAL A 318 -19.89 19.61 8.37
N ASP A 319 -19.87 20.79 7.74
CA ASP A 319 -20.05 22.08 8.40
C ASP A 319 -21.53 22.56 8.41
N THR A 320 -22.48 21.67 8.17
CA THR A 320 -23.91 21.99 8.16
C THR A 320 -24.64 21.29 9.31
N ASP A 321 -25.74 21.88 9.80
CA ASP A 321 -26.62 21.25 10.82
C ASP A 321 -27.36 19.99 10.29
N ASN A 322 -27.00 19.47 9.11
CA ASN A 322 -27.65 18.36 8.43
C ASN A 322 -26.59 17.39 7.88
N LEU A 323 -25.86 16.74 8.78
CA LEU A 323 -24.93 15.67 8.45
C LEU A 323 -25.66 14.56 7.68
N ARG A 324 -24.98 14.00 6.68
CA ARG A 324 -25.51 12.89 5.90
C ARG A 324 -25.47 11.62 6.75
N ASP A 325 -26.48 10.77 6.57
CA ASP A 325 -26.49 9.41 7.10
C ASP A 325 -25.25 8.63 6.61
N VAL A 326 -24.51 8.06 7.54
CA VAL A 326 -23.27 7.29 7.29
C VAL A 326 -23.53 5.82 6.98
N SER A 327 -24.78 5.35 7.07
CA SER A 327 -25.16 3.96 6.80
C SER A 327 -24.69 3.46 5.43
N VAL A 328 -24.59 4.37 4.44
CA VAL A 328 -24.08 4.03 3.11
C VAL A 328 -22.57 3.76 3.14
N ILE A 329 -21.79 4.58 3.87
CA ILE A 329 -20.35 4.41 4.03
C ILE A 329 -20.06 3.15 4.85
N GLU A 330 -20.82 2.93 5.92
CA GLU A 330 -20.76 1.70 6.73
C GLU A 330 -20.98 0.45 5.87
N ASN A 331 -22.07 0.38 5.10
CA ASN A 331 -22.36 -0.79 4.29
C ASN A 331 -21.27 -1.04 3.22
N GLU A 332 -20.83 0.02 2.54
CA GLU A 332 -19.83 -0.13 1.48
C GLU A 332 -18.46 -0.56 2.04
N CYS A 333 -17.95 0.08 3.10
CA CYS A 333 -16.69 -0.32 3.72
C CYS A 333 -16.81 -1.74 4.31
N GLY A 334 -17.94 -2.07 4.96
CA GLY A 334 -18.18 -3.40 5.52
C GLY A 334 -18.25 -4.50 4.45
N ASP A 335 -18.85 -4.23 3.29
CA ASP A 335 -18.85 -5.15 2.15
C ASP A 335 -17.44 -5.33 1.59
N LEU A 336 -16.64 -4.27 1.54
CA LEU A 336 -15.24 -4.33 1.11
C LEU A 336 -14.39 -5.21 2.04
N TYR A 337 -14.50 -5.02 3.35
CA TYR A 337 -13.76 -5.81 4.34
C TYR A 337 -14.24 -7.27 4.43
N ARG A 338 -15.47 -7.57 4.00
CA ARG A 338 -16.00 -8.94 3.96
C ARG A 338 -15.83 -9.61 2.59
N GLY A 339 -15.31 -8.90 1.59
CA GLY A 339 -15.20 -9.40 0.21
C GLY A 339 -16.55 -9.58 -0.51
N ILE A 340 -17.60 -8.90 -0.06
CA ILE A 340 -18.96 -9.01 -0.58
C ILE A 340 -19.15 -7.97 -1.70
N GLN A 341 -18.47 -8.15 -2.83
CA GLN A 341 -18.56 -7.23 -3.96
C GLN A 341 -19.50 -7.73 -5.07
N THR A 342 -20.58 -6.98 -5.34
CA THR A 342 -21.57 -7.31 -6.38
C THR A 342 -21.02 -7.23 -7.81
N ALA A 343 -20.01 -6.38 -8.04
CA ALA A 343 -19.36 -6.21 -9.34
C ALA A 343 -18.25 -7.24 -9.62
N ASN A 344 -17.65 -7.83 -8.58
CA ASN A 344 -16.58 -8.83 -8.73
C ASN A 344 -16.58 -9.84 -7.57
N PRO A 345 -17.41 -10.90 -7.63
CA PRO A 345 -17.58 -11.87 -6.55
C PRO A 345 -16.38 -12.80 -6.30
N ALA A 346 -15.25 -12.58 -6.98
CA ALA A 346 -14.01 -13.33 -6.82
C ALA A 346 -12.89 -12.53 -6.15
N GLN A 347 -13.14 -11.30 -5.69
CA GLN A 347 -12.16 -10.51 -4.94
C GLN A 347 -12.06 -10.99 -3.48
N PRO A 348 -10.85 -11.17 -2.93
CA PRO A 348 -10.68 -11.46 -1.52
C PRO A 348 -11.13 -10.27 -0.65
N PRO A 349 -11.45 -10.51 0.64
CA PRO A 349 -11.59 -9.46 1.64
C PRO A 349 -10.38 -8.52 1.64
N TYR A 350 -10.62 -7.22 1.79
CA TYR A 350 -9.55 -6.24 2.00
C TYR A 350 -9.28 -6.07 3.49
N ASP A 351 -8.01 -6.08 3.88
CA ASP A 351 -7.60 -5.60 5.20
C ASP A 351 -7.70 -4.05 5.22
N PRO A 352 -8.42 -3.44 6.17
CA PRO A 352 -8.53 -1.97 6.24
C PRO A 352 -7.17 -1.27 6.31
N SER A 353 -6.13 -1.91 6.84
CA SER A 353 -4.78 -1.35 6.95
C SER A 353 -3.98 -1.38 5.65
N GLU A 354 -4.45 -2.13 4.65
CA GLU A 354 -3.86 -2.24 3.30
C GLU A 354 -4.52 -1.30 2.28
N LEU A 355 -5.55 -0.56 2.69
CA LEU A 355 -6.19 0.42 1.83
C LEU A 355 -5.31 1.68 1.76
N GLU A 356 -4.51 1.77 0.71
CA GLU A 356 -3.61 2.89 0.48
C GLU A 356 -4.33 4.13 -0.09
N PRO A 357 -3.70 5.33 -0.06
CA PRO A 357 -4.35 6.54 -0.53
C PRO A 357 -4.62 6.49 -2.01
N GLU A 358 -4.00 5.62 -2.80
CA GLU A 358 -4.30 5.49 -4.23
C GLU A 358 -5.66 4.84 -4.52
N PHE A 359 -6.29 4.21 -3.52
CA PHE A 359 -7.59 3.56 -3.68
C PHE A 359 -8.74 4.55 -3.51
N GLY A 360 -9.77 4.43 -4.37
CA GLY A 360 -11.01 5.20 -4.22
C GLY A 360 -11.76 4.89 -2.92
N ALA A 361 -11.41 3.77 -2.29
CA ALA A 361 -11.91 3.33 -1.00
C ALA A 361 -11.07 3.84 0.19
N TYR A 362 -10.16 4.81 0.03
CA TYR A 362 -9.25 5.22 1.10
C TYR A 362 -9.95 5.74 2.37
N ILE A 363 -11.19 6.22 2.29
CA ILE A 363 -11.99 6.51 3.50
C ILE A 363 -12.19 5.26 4.39
N CYS A 364 -12.13 4.06 3.83
CA CYS A 364 -12.18 2.78 4.53
C CYS A 364 -10.81 2.37 5.10
N PHE A 365 -9.74 3.15 4.91
CA PHE A 365 -8.46 2.88 5.57
C PHE A 365 -8.60 3.01 7.09
N GLY A 366 -7.88 2.17 7.81
CA GLY A 366 -7.58 2.42 9.21
C GLY A 366 -6.97 1.24 9.92
N ILE A 367 -6.41 1.52 11.09
CA ILE A 367 -5.79 0.52 11.95
C ILE A 367 -6.64 0.45 13.21
N TYR A 368 -7.25 -0.69 13.41
CA TYR A 368 -7.97 -0.96 14.64
C TYR A 368 -6.99 -1.21 15.78
N ASP A 369 -7.12 -0.39 16.83
CA ASP A 369 -6.37 -0.54 18.06
C ASP A 369 -7.33 -0.35 19.24
N ALA A 370 -7.74 -1.48 19.86
CA ALA A 370 -8.64 -1.50 21.01
C ALA A 370 -8.14 -0.67 22.21
N ALA A 371 -6.86 -0.31 22.23
CA ALA A 371 -6.20 0.53 23.23
C ALA A 371 -6.73 1.94 23.40
N VAL A 372 -7.07 2.51 22.26
CA VAL A 372 -7.19 3.94 22.08
C VAL A 372 -8.63 4.20 21.70
N SER A 373 -9.12 5.38 22.10
CA SER A 373 -10.45 5.77 21.67
C SER A 373 -10.50 5.72 20.15
N PRO A 374 -11.65 5.43 19.54
CA PRO A 374 -11.70 5.32 18.09
C PRO A 374 -11.20 6.57 17.36
N GLU A 375 -11.31 7.73 18.01
CA GLU A 375 -10.84 9.05 17.53
C GLU A 375 -9.31 9.18 17.48
N GLU A 376 -8.60 8.44 18.34
CA GLU A 376 -7.14 8.44 18.45
C GLU A 376 -6.47 7.37 17.58
N ARG A 377 -7.26 6.44 17.02
CA ARG A 377 -6.76 5.40 16.12
C ARG A 377 -6.34 5.97 14.78
N ALA A 378 -5.34 5.32 14.18
CA ALA A 378 -4.85 5.69 12.87
C ALA A 378 -5.87 5.41 11.76
N GLY A 379 -5.94 6.35 10.81
CA GLY A 379 -6.79 6.28 9.63
C GLY A 379 -8.21 6.76 9.88
N TYR A 380 -9.14 6.22 9.10
CA TYR A 380 -10.50 6.69 8.94
C TYR A 380 -11.48 5.56 9.31
N VAL A 381 -12.44 5.21 8.45
CA VAL A 381 -13.52 4.27 8.81
C VAL A 381 -13.00 2.88 9.16
N GLY A 382 -11.87 2.46 8.57
CA GLY A 382 -11.22 1.18 8.90
C GLY A 382 -10.79 1.06 10.36
N ARG A 383 -10.57 2.19 11.05
CA ARG A 383 -10.21 2.20 12.47
C ARG A 383 -11.36 1.76 13.39
N CYS A 384 -12.58 1.75 12.86
CA CYS A 384 -13.79 1.28 13.51
C CYS A 384 -14.04 -0.23 13.27
N TRP A 385 -13.21 -0.90 12.47
CA TRP A 385 -13.39 -2.30 12.09
C TRP A 385 -12.51 -3.22 12.95
N GLU A 386 -13.12 -3.99 13.84
CA GLU A 386 -12.41 -4.96 14.67
C GLU A 386 -11.99 -6.15 13.80
N PRO A 387 -10.67 -6.43 13.65
CA PRO A 387 -10.20 -7.58 12.89
C PRO A 387 -10.55 -8.88 13.63
N ALA A 388 -10.59 -9.98 12.88
CA ALA A 388 -10.83 -11.27 13.51
C ALA A 388 -9.73 -11.57 14.54
N SER A 389 -10.12 -11.96 15.75
CA SER A 389 -9.19 -12.24 16.84
C SER A 389 -9.33 -13.68 17.33
N GLY A 390 -8.20 -14.29 17.71
CA GLY A 390 -8.11 -15.68 18.18
C GLY A 390 -7.03 -16.50 17.45
N GLN A 391 -6.62 -17.65 18.01
CA GLN A 391 -5.77 -18.58 17.27
C GLN A 391 -6.53 -19.07 16.04
N PHE A 392 -6.12 -18.63 14.84
CA PHE A 392 -6.77 -19.04 13.59
C PHE A 392 -6.68 -20.56 13.44
N LYS A 393 -7.84 -21.18 13.60
CA LYS A 393 -8.10 -22.56 13.24
C LYS A 393 -8.98 -22.49 12.01
N THR A 394 -8.40 -22.67 10.82
CA THR A 394 -9.19 -22.77 9.60
C THR A 394 -9.68 -24.21 9.47
N CYS A 395 -10.99 -24.40 9.25
CA CYS A 395 -11.52 -25.74 9.04
C CYS A 395 -11.30 -26.15 7.58
N GLU A 396 -10.27 -26.97 7.34
CA GLU A 396 -9.85 -27.35 6.01
C GLU A 396 -10.14 -28.82 5.69
N PRO A 397 -10.33 -29.18 4.41
CA PRO A 397 -10.38 -30.57 3.97
C PRO A 397 -9.17 -31.36 4.49
N LYS A 398 -9.42 -32.47 5.19
CA LYS A 398 -8.36 -33.33 5.74
C LYS A 398 -7.49 -33.89 4.60
N PRO A 399 -6.20 -33.53 4.51
CA PRO A 399 -5.33 -34.06 3.47
C PRO A 399 -4.99 -35.53 3.75
N ALA A 400 -4.94 -36.34 2.69
CA ALA A 400 -4.64 -37.77 2.77
C ALA A 400 -3.21 -38.04 3.26
N SER A 401 -2.29 -37.08 3.17
CA SER A 401 -0.91 -37.20 3.65
C SER A 401 -0.81 -37.41 5.17
N LEU A 402 -1.83 -37.00 5.94
CA LEU A 402 -1.90 -37.24 7.38
C LEU A 402 -2.21 -38.70 7.73
N GLU A 403 -2.72 -39.47 6.77
CA GLU A 403 -3.03 -40.89 6.91
C GLU A 403 -2.45 -41.68 5.74
N ASN A 404 -1.22 -42.18 5.93
CA ASN A 404 -0.56 -43.12 5.00
C ASN A 404 -1.17 -44.54 5.05
N ALA A 405 -2.50 -44.62 4.93
CA ALA A 405 -3.26 -45.84 5.16
C ALA A 405 -3.50 -46.69 3.89
N CYS A 406 -3.31 -46.11 2.69
CA CYS A 406 -3.37 -46.85 1.43
C CYS A 406 -2.52 -46.23 0.31
N THR A 407 -2.14 -47.06 -0.66
CA THR A 407 -1.38 -46.67 -1.86
C THR A 407 -2.27 -46.77 -3.10
N GLY A 408 -2.44 -45.66 -3.82
CA GLY A 408 -3.28 -45.57 -5.05
C GLY A 408 -4.06 -44.26 -5.10
N ASP A 409 -4.65 -43.95 -6.26
CA ASP A 409 -5.55 -42.80 -6.43
C ASP A 409 -6.65 -43.14 -7.45
N PRO A 410 -7.92 -43.21 -7.04
CA PRO A 410 -8.41 -43.27 -5.66
C PRO A 410 -8.00 -44.57 -4.90
N CYS A 411 -7.94 -44.56 -3.56
CA CYS A 411 -7.73 -45.77 -2.73
C CYS A 411 -8.61 -45.82 -1.47
N ALA A 412 -9.16 -47.00 -1.16
CA ALA A 412 -10.01 -47.21 0.01
C ALA A 412 -9.33 -48.06 1.09
N TYR A 413 -9.62 -47.77 2.36
CA TYR A 413 -9.06 -48.48 3.52
C TYR A 413 -10.02 -48.49 4.70
N THR A 414 -9.84 -49.43 5.63
CA THR A 414 -10.56 -49.45 6.89
C THR A 414 -9.72 -48.76 7.96
N GLY A 415 -10.27 -47.70 8.57
CA GLY A 415 -9.63 -46.97 9.65
C GLY A 415 -9.58 -47.78 10.94
N THR A 416 -8.79 -47.31 11.91
CA THR A 416 -8.68 -47.94 13.25
C THR A 416 -9.98 -47.90 14.05
N ASP A 417 -10.89 -47.00 13.68
CA ASP A 417 -12.25 -46.89 14.21
C ASP A 417 -13.24 -47.88 13.57
N GLY A 418 -12.78 -48.72 12.63
CA GLY A 418 -13.59 -49.70 11.92
C GLY A 418 -14.44 -49.12 10.78
N ASN A 419 -14.34 -47.81 10.51
CA ASN A 419 -15.05 -47.17 9.40
C ASN A 419 -14.28 -47.32 8.08
N LEU A 420 -15.01 -47.24 6.97
CA LEU A 420 -14.43 -47.29 5.63
C LEU A 420 -14.12 -45.86 5.15
N TYR A 421 -12.89 -45.66 4.69
CA TYR A 421 -12.38 -44.38 4.19
C TYR A 421 -11.91 -44.50 2.75
N LEU A 422 -11.88 -43.36 2.06
CA LEU A 422 -11.39 -43.19 0.70
C LEU A 422 -10.46 -41.99 0.63
N ASN A 423 -9.28 -42.18 0.04
CA ASN A 423 -8.37 -41.12 -0.33
C ASN A 423 -8.45 -40.90 -1.85
N GLU A 424 -8.74 -39.67 -2.27
CA GLU A 424 -8.96 -39.34 -3.69
C GLU A 424 -8.52 -37.91 -4.01
N THR A 425 -7.90 -37.73 -5.18
CA THR A 425 -7.63 -36.40 -5.75
C THR A 425 -8.86 -35.91 -6.54
N PRO A 426 -9.43 -34.74 -6.22
CA PRO A 426 -10.55 -34.18 -6.97
C PRO A 426 -10.20 -33.95 -8.44
N VAL A 427 -11.22 -33.98 -9.33
CA VAL A 427 -11.07 -33.90 -10.80
C VAL A 427 -10.25 -32.70 -11.30
N ASN A 428 -10.20 -31.60 -10.53
CA ASN A 428 -9.42 -30.39 -10.83
C ASN A 428 -8.47 -30.00 -9.67
N GLY A 429 -8.10 -30.95 -8.81
CA GLY A 429 -7.24 -30.71 -7.65
C GLY A 429 -5.83 -31.27 -7.83
N SER A 430 -4.86 -30.68 -7.14
CA SER A 430 -3.50 -31.21 -7.02
C SER A 430 -3.25 -31.93 -5.70
N VAL A 431 -4.21 -31.86 -4.77
CA VAL A 431 -4.12 -32.40 -3.41
C VAL A 431 -5.12 -33.54 -3.23
N ARG A 432 -4.66 -34.63 -2.60
CA ARG A 432 -5.47 -35.80 -2.26
C ARG A 432 -6.13 -35.59 -0.90
N TYR A 433 -7.44 -35.81 -0.81
CA TYR A 433 -8.23 -35.61 0.42
C TYR A 433 -8.85 -36.90 0.93
N ASN A 434 -9.22 -36.89 2.21
CA ASN A 434 -9.85 -38.02 2.90
C ASN A 434 -11.38 -37.90 2.95
N TYR A 435 -12.06 -39.00 2.66
CA TYR A 435 -13.52 -39.13 2.69
C TYR A 435 -13.90 -40.33 3.55
N LYS A 436 -15.00 -40.23 4.30
CA LYS A 436 -15.56 -41.29 5.12
C LYS A 436 -16.85 -41.80 4.50
N CYS A 437 -17.00 -43.12 4.46
CA CYS A 437 -18.24 -43.73 4.03
C CYS A 437 -19.33 -43.55 5.10
N THR A 438 -20.45 -42.95 4.73
CA THR A 438 -21.58 -42.70 5.64
C THR A 438 -22.54 -43.88 5.77
N ASP A 439 -22.55 -44.79 4.79
CA ASP A 439 -23.40 -45.99 4.78
C ASP A 439 -22.72 -47.10 3.95
N LEU A 440 -22.52 -48.29 4.53
CA LEU A 440 -21.92 -49.43 3.84
C LEU A 440 -22.92 -50.21 2.95
N GLY A 441 -24.20 -49.89 3.00
CA GLY A 441 -25.25 -50.67 2.36
C GLY A 441 -25.46 -52.05 3.02
N GLN A 442 -26.64 -52.63 2.80
CA GLN A 442 -27.04 -53.86 3.49
C GLN A 442 -26.47 -55.13 2.83
N ASN A 443 -26.01 -55.03 1.57
CA ASN A 443 -25.43 -56.14 0.84
C ASN A 443 -24.42 -55.65 -0.22
N ALA A 444 -23.63 -56.57 -0.77
CA ALA A 444 -22.56 -56.27 -1.72
C ALA A 444 -23.04 -55.62 -3.03
N ASN A 445 -24.29 -55.89 -3.46
CA ASN A 445 -24.84 -55.33 -4.69
C ASN A 445 -25.16 -53.83 -4.56
N GLN A 446 -25.25 -53.33 -3.33
CA GLN A 446 -25.47 -51.92 -3.00
C GLN A 446 -24.16 -51.18 -2.75
N ARG A 447 -22.99 -51.74 -3.08
CA ARG A 447 -21.69 -51.10 -2.85
C ARG A 447 -21.04 -50.65 -4.15
N ASP A 448 -20.36 -49.51 -4.10
CA ASP A 448 -19.43 -49.04 -5.11
C ASP A 448 -18.17 -49.93 -5.16
N GLU A 449 -17.26 -49.59 -6.08
CA GLU A 449 -16.00 -50.31 -6.25
C GLU A 449 -15.05 -50.22 -5.05
N PHE A 450 -15.31 -49.29 -4.12
CA PHE A 450 -14.54 -49.05 -2.90
C PHE A 450 -15.20 -49.62 -1.65
N GLY A 451 -16.43 -50.15 -1.75
CA GLY A 451 -17.16 -50.80 -0.68
C GLY A 451 -18.17 -49.93 0.07
N CYS A 452 -18.37 -48.67 -0.33
CA CYS A 452 -19.37 -47.77 0.24
C CYS A 452 -20.69 -47.85 -0.53
N LYS A 453 -21.80 -47.42 0.06
CA LYS A 453 -23.12 -47.52 -0.59
C LYS A 453 -23.16 -46.80 -1.94
N LYS A 454 -23.89 -47.39 -2.88
CA LYS A 454 -24.38 -46.79 -4.13
C LYS A 454 -25.87 -47.05 -4.30
N GLN A 455 -26.55 -46.19 -5.05
CA GLN A 455 -27.94 -46.40 -5.50
C GLN A 455 -28.02 -46.73 -6.99
N ASN A 456 -29.09 -47.43 -7.37
CA ASN A 456 -29.42 -47.65 -8.77
C ASN A 456 -29.78 -46.31 -9.43
N GLY A 457 -29.00 -45.92 -10.44
CA GLY A 457 -29.16 -44.63 -11.13
C GLY A 457 -28.07 -43.60 -10.77
N ASP A 458 -27.20 -43.90 -9.81
CA ASP A 458 -26.00 -43.10 -9.58
C ASP A 458 -25.10 -43.10 -10.82
N VAL A 459 -24.59 -41.92 -11.16
CA VAL A 459 -23.61 -41.76 -12.24
C VAL A 459 -22.34 -42.55 -11.88
N ALA A 460 -21.75 -43.25 -12.85
CA ALA A 460 -20.49 -43.95 -12.63
C ALA A 460 -19.43 -42.97 -12.09
N GLY A 461 -18.87 -43.27 -10.92
CA GLY A 461 -17.92 -42.40 -10.22
C GLY A 461 -18.54 -41.40 -9.22
N SER A 462 -19.86 -41.42 -8.98
CA SER A 462 -20.45 -40.56 -7.95
C SER A 462 -19.94 -40.89 -6.55
N ARG A 463 -19.91 -39.86 -5.68
CA ARG A 463 -19.42 -39.93 -4.29
C ARG A 463 -20.54 -39.61 -3.28
N ASN A 464 -21.78 -39.95 -3.61
CA ASN A 464 -22.98 -39.52 -2.87
C ASN A 464 -23.04 -40.00 -1.41
N TYR A 465 -22.35 -41.09 -1.07
CA TYR A 465 -22.28 -41.66 0.28
C TYR A 465 -20.91 -41.49 0.93
N TRP A 466 -20.04 -40.70 0.30
CA TRP A 466 -18.74 -40.34 0.80
C TRP A 466 -18.78 -38.91 1.31
N GLU A 467 -18.57 -38.73 2.61
CA GLU A 467 -18.51 -37.42 3.23
C GLU A 467 -17.06 -37.01 3.40
N ARG A 468 -16.69 -35.85 2.85
CA ARG A 468 -15.35 -35.30 3.01
C ARG A 468 -15.08 -35.02 4.47
N GLN A 469 -13.91 -35.41 4.96
CA GLN A 469 -13.51 -35.15 6.33
C GLN A 469 -12.78 -33.80 6.41
N TYR A 470 -12.95 -33.07 7.51
CA TYR A 470 -12.33 -31.78 7.75
C TYR A 470 -11.58 -31.76 9.08
N MET A 471 -10.49 -30.99 9.15
CA MET A 471 -9.66 -30.82 10.34
C MET A 471 -9.30 -29.34 10.52
N TRP A 472 -9.06 -28.94 11.77
CA TRP A 472 -8.54 -27.60 12.03
C TRP A 472 -7.09 -27.51 11.60
N TYR A 473 -6.78 -26.55 10.74
CA TYR A 473 -5.42 -26.15 10.41
C TYR A 473 -5.02 -24.95 11.27
N PHE A 474 -3.87 -25.06 11.93
CA PHE A 474 -3.30 -24.01 12.74
C PHE A 474 -2.13 -23.39 11.98
N GLU A 475 -2.35 -22.19 11.43
CA GLU A 475 -1.34 -21.46 10.67
C GLU A 475 -0.08 -21.18 11.50
N SER A 476 -0.27 -20.80 12.78
CA SER A 476 0.83 -20.48 13.71
C SER A 476 1.85 -21.60 13.93
N ILE A 477 1.48 -22.86 13.66
CA ILE A 477 2.37 -24.03 13.83
C ILE A 477 2.42 -24.92 12.57
N GLY A 478 1.79 -24.50 11.47
CA GLY A 478 1.73 -25.25 10.21
C GLY A 478 1.22 -26.69 10.36
N SER A 479 0.22 -26.92 11.22
CA SER A 479 -0.21 -28.29 11.58
C SER A 479 -1.72 -28.45 11.68
N TYR A 480 -2.21 -29.65 11.36
CA TYR A 480 -3.62 -30.05 11.52
C TYR A 480 -3.86 -30.67 12.91
N ILE A 481 -4.90 -30.24 13.63
CA ILE A 481 -5.24 -30.75 14.97
C ILE A 481 -6.75 -30.92 15.13
N GLY A 482 -7.20 -32.12 15.45
CA GLY A 482 -8.61 -32.39 15.72
C GLY A 482 -9.51 -32.25 14.49
N THR A 483 -10.77 -32.63 14.64
CA THR A 483 -11.77 -32.65 13.55
C THR A 483 -12.73 -31.47 13.66
N CYS A 484 -13.20 -30.98 12.52
CA CYS A 484 -14.22 -29.93 12.42
C CYS A 484 -15.27 -30.31 11.36
N THR A 485 -16.38 -29.57 11.31
CA THR A 485 -17.36 -29.67 10.21
C THR A 485 -17.16 -28.53 9.20
N GLU A 486 -17.48 -28.77 7.93
CA GLU A 486 -17.40 -27.75 6.88
C GLU A 486 -18.14 -26.46 7.29
N GLY A 487 -17.44 -25.33 7.22
CA GLY A 487 -17.98 -24.02 7.61
C GLY A 487 -18.09 -23.77 9.12
N GLN A 488 -17.58 -24.66 9.98
CA GLN A 488 -17.53 -24.43 11.42
C GLN A 488 -16.54 -23.32 11.77
N VAL A 489 -16.95 -22.40 12.65
CA VAL A 489 -16.08 -21.39 13.26
C VAL A 489 -15.50 -21.94 14.56
N ALA A 490 -14.21 -21.74 14.81
CA ALA A 490 -13.54 -22.28 15.99
C ALA A 490 -13.92 -21.53 17.28
N ASP A 491 -14.05 -22.27 18.39
CA ASP A 491 -14.22 -21.67 19.71
C ASP A 491 -13.04 -20.75 20.06
N GLY A 492 -13.34 -19.52 20.48
CA GLY A 492 -12.35 -18.49 20.79
C GLY A 492 -11.91 -17.63 19.60
N VAL A 493 -12.56 -17.76 18.45
CA VAL A 493 -12.41 -16.83 17.32
C VAL A 493 -13.56 -15.83 17.34
N THR A 494 -13.26 -14.55 17.52
CA THR A 494 -14.19 -13.46 17.26
C THR A 494 -14.09 -13.13 15.77
N PRO A 495 -15.18 -13.26 14.99
CA PRO A 495 -15.17 -12.85 13.59
C PRO A 495 -14.89 -11.35 13.47
N ALA A 496 -14.29 -10.93 12.36
CA ALA A 496 -14.12 -9.51 12.08
C ALA A 496 -15.49 -8.84 11.91
N ASP A 497 -15.71 -7.72 12.59
CA ASP A 497 -16.94 -6.93 12.49
C ASP A 497 -16.72 -5.48 12.95
N TRP A 498 -17.75 -4.63 12.87
CA TRP A 498 -17.68 -3.30 13.44
C TRP A 498 -17.46 -3.34 14.95
N GLU A 499 -16.60 -2.45 15.45
CA GLU A 499 -16.45 -2.28 16.89
C GLU A 499 -17.80 -1.92 17.51
N ASN A 500 -18.17 -2.61 18.59
CA ASN A 500 -19.49 -2.47 19.22
C ASN A 500 -20.65 -2.80 18.26
N ALA A 501 -20.52 -3.77 17.35
CA ALA A 501 -21.59 -4.16 16.41
C ALA A 501 -22.99 -4.42 17.03
N ALA A 502 -23.07 -4.70 18.34
CA ALA A 502 -24.33 -4.83 19.06
C ALA A 502 -25.03 -3.49 19.42
N ASP A 503 -24.30 -2.37 19.33
CA ASP A 503 -24.75 -1.01 19.58
C ASP A 503 -24.58 -0.16 18.31
N THR A 504 -25.65 -0.09 17.52
CA THR A 504 -25.65 0.63 16.23
C THR A 504 -25.30 2.12 16.39
N ALA A 505 -25.62 2.73 17.53
CA ALA A 505 -25.30 4.15 17.74
C ALA A 505 -23.80 4.37 17.94
N ALA A 506 -23.12 3.44 18.63
CA ALA A 506 -21.67 3.50 18.83
C ALA A 506 -20.90 3.27 17.51
N VAL A 507 -21.39 2.36 16.66
CA VAL A 507 -20.85 2.16 15.31
C VAL A 507 -20.99 3.44 14.48
N GLU A 508 -22.19 4.01 14.42
CA GLU A 508 -22.44 5.25 13.69
C GLU A 508 -21.57 6.41 14.19
N GLU A 509 -21.41 6.57 15.50
CA GLU A 509 -20.57 7.62 16.10
C GLU A 509 -19.10 7.51 15.67
N CYS A 510 -18.54 6.30 15.71
CA CYS A 510 -17.17 6.05 15.24
C CYS A 510 -17.00 6.42 13.77
N ILE A 511 -17.93 5.97 12.92
CA ILE A 511 -17.89 6.19 11.47
C ILE A 511 -18.09 7.68 11.14
N ILE A 512 -18.97 8.38 11.86
CA ILE A 512 -19.17 9.83 11.71
C ILE A 512 -17.88 10.56 12.03
N GLN A 513 -17.25 10.29 13.18
CA GLN A 513 -16.01 10.96 13.57
C GLN A 513 -14.87 10.64 12.59
N ALA A 514 -14.73 9.38 12.18
CA ALA A 514 -13.76 8.97 11.18
C ALA A 514 -13.96 9.65 9.82
N SER A 515 -15.21 9.83 9.42
CA SER A 515 -15.57 10.56 8.19
C SER A 515 -15.30 12.05 8.33
N ILE A 516 -15.50 12.65 9.50
CA ILE A 516 -15.13 14.04 9.80
C ILE A 516 -13.61 14.22 9.71
N ASP A 517 -12.83 13.30 10.29
CA ASP A 517 -11.37 13.33 10.26
C ASP A 517 -10.86 13.22 8.81
N TYR A 518 -11.44 12.30 8.03
CA TYR A 518 -11.21 12.24 6.58
C TYR A 518 -11.51 13.58 5.90
N CYS A 519 -12.65 14.21 6.20
CA CYS A 519 -13.01 15.50 5.61
C CYS A 519 -12.07 16.64 6.03
N ASN A 520 -11.59 16.64 7.27
CA ASN A 520 -10.62 17.62 7.78
C ASN A 520 -9.27 17.48 7.09
N ASP A 521 -8.80 16.24 6.88
CA ASP A 521 -7.60 15.97 6.09
C ASP A 521 -7.80 16.33 4.60
N THR A 522 -9.01 16.17 4.07
CA THR A 522 -9.36 16.64 2.72
C THR A 522 -9.51 18.16 2.62
N SER A 523 -9.53 18.89 3.73
CA SER A 523 -9.62 20.35 3.71
C SER A 523 -8.24 20.97 3.43
N VAL A 524 -8.21 22.03 2.61
CA VAL A 524 -6.99 22.52 1.95
C VAL A 524 -5.84 22.82 2.93
N PRO A 525 -4.62 22.27 2.71
CA PRO A 525 -3.43 22.84 3.33
C PRO A 525 -3.19 24.25 2.76
N GLU A 526 -2.83 25.24 3.59
CA GLU A 526 -2.76 26.70 3.30
C GLU A 526 -1.85 27.16 2.12
N VAL A 527 -1.35 26.24 1.31
CA VAL A 527 -0.21 26.42 0.40
C VAL A 527 -0.62 26.18 -1.06
N ILE A 528 -1.27 27.19 -1.66
CA ILE A 528 -1.58 27.29 -3.12
C ILE A 528 -0.30 27.41 -3.98
N ASP A 529 -0.14 26.59 -5.03
CA ASP A 529 0.98 26.67 -6.00
C ASP A 529 0.98 28.00 -6.79
N PRO A 530 2.02 28.85 -6.67
CA PRO A 530 2.16 30.10 -7.42
C PRO A 530 3.03 29.95 -8.67
N SER A 531 3.48 28.73 -9.03
CA SER A 531 4.36 28.48 -10.17
C SER A 531 3.67 28.54 -11.54
N ASP A 532 2.51 29.19 -11.60
CA ASP A 532 1.75 29.52 -12.80
C ASP A 532 2.42 30.58 -13.73
N GLN A 533 3.75 30.52 -13.80
CA GLN A 533 4.54 31.16 -14.84
C GLN A 533 5.33 30.12 -15.62
N ALA A 534 4.65 29.33 -16.46
CA ALA A 534 5.19 28.84 -17.73
C ALA A 534 4.16 28.09 -18.61
N GLY A 535 3.00 28.72 -18.87
CA GLY A 535 2.25 28.44 -20.09
C GLY A 535 0.91 27.72 -19.92
N ASN A 536 -0.13 28.56 -19.85
CA ASN A 536 -1.53 28.31 -20.19
C ASN A 536 -2.33 27.50 -19.15
N THR A 537 -2.92 28.22 -18.19
CA THR A 537 -3.75 27.72 -17.10
C THR A 537 -5.11 28.43 -17.12
N THR A 538 -6.20 27.68 -16.97
CA THR A 538 -7.53 28.31 -16.82
C THR A 538 -8.44 27.74 -15.73
N THR A 539 -8.16 26.64 -15.01
CA THR A 539 -9.15 26.17 -14.01
C THR A 539 -8.69 25.31 -12.82
N THR A 540 -7.50 24.69 -12.78
CA THR A 540 -7.22 23.59 -11.82
C THR A 540 -6.74 23.99 -10.41
N TRP A 541 -7.21 25.12 -9.90
CA TRP A 541 -6.74 25.76 -8.67
C TRP A 541 -7.23 24.99 -7.42
N ASN A 542 -6.34 24.30 -6.70
CA ASN A 542 -6.60 23.83 -5.32
C ASN A 542 -7.36 22.52 -5.16
N ILE A 543 -7.04 21.47 -5.93
CA ILE A 543 -7.51 20.14 -5.51
C ILE A 543 -6.79 19.76 -4.22
N PRO A 544 -7.51 19.49 -3.13
CA PRO A 544 -6.89 19.10 -1.87
C PRO A 544 -6.04 17.84 -2.04
N GLY A 545 -4.95 17.75 -1.28
CA GLY A 545 -4.01 16.62 -1.27
C GLY A 545 -4.70 15.26 -1.22
N VAL A 546 -5.76 15.13 -0.41
CA VAL A 546 -6.53 13.89 -0.29
C VAL A 546 -7.41 13.61 -1.52
N LEU A 547 -8.06 14.62 -2.12
CA LEU A 547 -8.78 14.46 -3.39
C LEU A 547 -7.82 14.13 -4.56
N THR A 548 -6.57 14.61 -4.49
CA THR A 548 -5.53 14.22 -5.43
C THR A 548 -5.01 12.81 -5.18
N ASP A 549 -4.86 12.39 -3.92
CA ASP A 549 -4.27 11.09 -3.58
C ASP A 549 -5.29 9.97 -3.74
N SER A 550 -6.50 10.11 -3.15
CA SER A 550 -7.63 9.15 -3.19
C SER A 550 -8.16 8.84 -4.58
N GLN A 551 -7.77 9.59 -5.60
CA GLN A 551 -8.52 9.56 -6.84
C GLN A 551 -7.79 9.87 -8.13
N ILE A 552 -6.74 10.71 -8.13
CA ILE A 552 -6.21 11.10 -9.44
C ILE A 552 -5.57 9.93 -10.18
N LEU A 553 -4.96 8.99 -9.47
CA LEU A 553 -4.40 7.78 -10.09
C LEU A 553 -5.53 6.95 -10.72
N VAL A 554 -6.60 6.70 -9.97
CA VAL A 554 -7.80 5.99 -10.45
C VAL A 554 -8.41 6.69 -11.66
N GLN A 555 -8.56 8.02 -11.63
CA GLN A 555 -9.11 8.82 -12.74
C GLN A 555 -8.17 8.89 -13.95
N LEU A 556 -6.86 8.84 -13.73
CA LEU A 556 -5.87 8.75 -14.79
C LEU A 556 -5.74 7.31 -15.35
N GLY A 557 -6.47 6.36 -14.77
CA GLY A 557 -6.60 4.97 -15.23
C GLY A 557 -5.54 4.03 -14.66
N GLY A 558 -5.08 4.24 -13.42
CA GLY A 558 -4.14 3.37 -12.74
C GLY A 558 -4.35 3.31 -11.22
N ASN A 559 -3.68 2.37 -10.55
CA ASN A 559 -3.72 2.24 -9.08
C ASN A 559 -2.42 2.71 -8.42
N TYR A 560 -1.40 2.97 -9.22
CA TYR A 560 -0.08 3.39 -8.78
C TYR A 560 0.50 4.36 -9.82
N PRO A 561 1.42 5.24 -9.43
CA PRO A 561 2.23 5.97 -10.40
C PRO A 561 2.89 5.02 -11.40
N LEU A 562 2.97 5.40 -12.67
CA LEU A 562 3.68 4.63 -13.70
C LEU A 562 5.18 4.49 -13.37
N SER A 563 5.71 5.44 -12.58
CA SER A 563 7.06 5.41 -12.02
C SER A 563 7.16 6.38 -10.85
N VAL A 564 7.89 5.98 -9.82
CA VAL A 564 8.31 6.83 -8.69
C VAL A 564 9.82 6.96 -8.74
N MET A 565 10.32 8.19 -8.74
CA MET A 565 11.74 8.54 -8.73
C MET A 565 12.04 9.34 -7.47
N LYS A 566 13.19 9.07 -6.85
CA LYS A 566 13.66 9.87 -5.71
C LYS A 566 14.45 11.06 -6.23
N GLY A 567 14.31 12.21 -5.57
CA GLY A 567 14.99 13.46 -5.93
C GLY A 567 16.50 13.47 -5.68
N TYR A 568 17.21 12.40 -6.05
CA TYR A 568 18.66 12.34 -6.08
C TYR A 568 19.16 12.90 -7.42
N ILE A 569 20.03 13.90 -7.38
CA ILE A 569 20.66 14.47 -8.58
C ILE A 569 22.16 14.25 -8.46
N GLU A 570 22.77 13.58 -9.43
CA GLU A 570 24.21 13.38 -9.45
C GLU A 570 24.93 14.72 -9.58
N GLU A 571 25.83 14.97 -8.63
CA GLU A 571 26.61 16.19 -8.56
C GLU A 571 28.01 15.83 -8.05
N PRO A 572 28.98 15.60 -8.93
CA PRO A 572 30.29 15.09 -8.54
C PRO A 572 31.07 16.07 -7.65
N ASP A 573 30.78 17.37 -7.77
CA ASP A 573 31.47 18.44 -7.08
C ASP A 573 30.51 19.21 -6.18
N ARG A 574 30.95 19.58 -4.97
CA ARG A 574 30.11 20.36 -4.05
C ARG A 574 29.60 21.64 -4.76
N PRO A 575 28.29 21.86 -4.86
CA PRO A 575 27.78 23.07 -5.48
C PRO A 575 28.13 24.29 -4.63
N GLU A 576 28.73 25.29 -5.26
CA GLU A 576 29.03 26.59 -4.67
C GLU A 576 27.89 27.55 -4.97
N GLY A 577 27.21 28.03 -3.92
CA GLY A 577 26.07 28.93 -4.02
C GLY A 577 26.37 30.36 -3.58
N ILE A 578 25.30 31.16 -3.54
CA ILE A 578 25.34 32.58 -3.13
C ILE A 578 25.87 32.74 -1.70
N ILE A 579 25.56 31.80 -0.81
CA ILE A 579 26.03 31.83 0.59
C ILE A 579 27.55 31.66 0.67
N GLN A 580 28.12 30.80 -0.17
CA GLN A 580 29.56 30.57 -0.25
C GLN A 580 30.28 31.79 -0.84
N SER A 581 29.67 32.48 -1.81
CA SER A 581 30.25 33.70 -2.39
C SER A 581 30.27 34.89 -1.41
N VAL A 582 29.37 34.91 -0.42
CA VAL A 582 29.33 35.92 0.65
C VAL A 582 29.79 35.38 2.03
N ALA A 583 30.38 34.18 2.08
CA ALA A 583 30.72 33.50 3.35
C ALA A 583 31.66 34.32 4.24
N ARG A 584 32.54 35.13 3.64
CA ARG A 584 33.45 36.02 4.37
C ARG A 584 32.75 37.25 4.98
N ASP A 585 31.58 37.59 4.46
CA ASP A 585 30.79 38.75 4.88
C ASP A 585 29.61 38.37 5.80
N LEU A 586 29.29 37.07 5.88
CA LEU A 586 28.27 36.52 6.77
C LEU A 586 28.65 36.70 8.25
N ARG A 587 27.96 37.61 8.93
CA ARG A 587 28.02 37.76 10.38
C ARG A 587 26.85 36.99 11.01
N LEU A 588 27.11 35.79 11.49
CA LEU A 588 26.14 35.01 12.27
C LEU A 588 26.06 35.58 13.69
N GLY A 589 24.91 36.18 14.03
CA GLY A 589 24.60 36.64 15.38
C GLY A 589 23.73 35.62 16.11
N LEU A 590 24.07 35.30 17.36
CA LEU A 590 23.27 34.45 18.25
C LEU A 590 22.03 35.24 18.68
N MET A 591 20.84 34.80 18.24
CA MET A 591 19.57 35.31 18.77
C MET A 591 19.13 34.41 19.93
N THR A 592 19.10 34.97 21.14
CA THR A 592 18.49 34.32 22.30
C THR A 592 17.02 34.75 22.32
N PHE A 593 16.08 33.82 22.20
CA PHE A 593 14.69 34.10 22.55
C PHE A 593 14.58 34.00 24.07
N ASN A 594 14.09 35.08 24.70
CA ASN A 594 13.71 35.08 26.12
C ASN A 594 12.31 34.52 26.28
#